data_AF-A0A920NPI5-F1
#
_entry.id   AF-A0A920NPI5-F1
#
_cell.length_a   1.000
_cell.length_b   1.000
_cell.length_c   1.000
_cell.angle_alpha   90.00
_cell.angle_beta   90.00
_cell.angle_gamma   90.00
#
_symmetry.space_group_name_H-M   'P 1'
#
loop_
_entity.id
_entity.type
_entity.pdbx_description
1 polymer ?
#
loop_
_entity_poly.entity_id
_entity_poly.type
_entity_poly.pdbx_seq_one_letter_code
_entity_poly.pdbx_strand_id
1 'polypeptide(L)'
;MPELPEVETVVLSIKDQLIGQKFININVTWPKVLFNFSKKDFLDNLTRRNITNVHRRGKFIVLSFDEDILAIHLRMTGKLYFTNGKTEGKHISTSMELDNGQQLVFEDTRKFGRFYYYTSKDFLNKKLGIEPLGAAFTAEWLIANLHCKKRMIKALLLDQRIIAGLGNIYVDECLWQSGIHPETKSNKIQKKNISKLCDSIKNTLQSSITAHGTTIVNFSYLNGRSGKFSNQLQIFGKDGQLCSLCTTEIKKKRIAGRGTHYCPKCQKKQY
;
A
#
# COMPACT_ATOMS: atom_id res chain seq x y z
N MET A 1 6.94 0.29 -5.11
CA MET A 1 6.18 -0.68 -4.29
C MET A 1 4.79 -0.11 -4.16
N PRO A 2 3.74 -0.81 -4.64
CA PRO A 2 2.36 -0.48 -4.32
C PRO A 2 2.20 0.01 -2.88
N GLU A 3 1.63 1.20 -2.73
CA GLU A 3 1.24 1.76 -1.44
C GLU A 3 -0.28 1.61 -1.31
N LEU A 4 -0.91 2.31 -0.35
CA LEU A 4 -2.34 2.16 -0.10
C LEU A 4 -3.22 2.34 -1.34
N PRO A 5 -3.08 3.41 -2.14
CA PRO A 5 -4.00 3.66 -3.27
C PRO A 5 -3.92 2.59 -4.36
N GLU A 6 -2.72 2.09 -4.64
CA GLU A 6 -2.52 1.01 -5.63
C GLU A 6 -3.15 -0.30 -5.16
N VAL A 7 -3.00 -0.63 -3.87
CA VAL A 7 -3.60 -1.85 -3.31
C VAL A 7 -5.14 -1.74 -3.26
N GLU A 8 -5.67 -0.56 -2.91
CA GLU A 8 -7.11 -0.30 -2.95
C GLU A 8 -7.66 -0.45 -4.36
N THR A 9 -6.94 0.10 -5.36
CA THR A 9 -7.31 -0.04 -6.77
C THR A 9 -7.40 -1.51 -7.18
N VAL A 10 -6.43 -2.35 -6.76
CA VAL A 10 -6.49 -3.79 -7.04
C VAL A 10 -7.69 -4.44 -6.33
N VAL A 11 -7.94 -4.13 -5.06
CA VAL A 11 -9.10 -4.64 -4.31
C VAL A 11 -10.41 -4.33 -5.02
N LEU A 12 -10.65 -3.05 -5.34
CA LEU A 12 -11.86 -2.60 -6.04
C LEU A 12 -12.02 -3.29 -7.41
N SER A 13 -10.91 -3.64 -8.04
CA SER A 13 -10.91 -4.26 -9.36
C SER A 13 -11.21 -5.76 -9.39
N ILE A 14 -11.01 -6.46 -8.26
CA ILE A 14 -11.19 -7.92 -8.17
C ILE A 14 -12.34 -8.33 -7.26
N LYS A 15 -12.80 -7.44 -6.36
CA LYS A 15 -13.75 -7.75 -5.29
C LYS A 15 -15.02 -8.42 -5.80
N ASP A 16 -15.67 -7.83 -6.80
CA ASP A 16 -16.97 -8.31 -7.28
C ASP A 16 -16.89 -9.66 -7.99
N GLN A 17 -15.71 -10.00 -8.54
CA GLN A 17 -15.46 -11.30 -9.17
C GLN A 17 -15.09 -12.38 -8.15
N LEU A 18 -14.62 -12.01 -6.96
CA LEU A 18 -14.21 -12.95 -5.92
C LEU A 18 -15.31 -13.24 -4.91
N ILE A 19 -16.11 -12.25 -4.52
CA ILE A 19 -17.13 -12.44 -3.47
C ILE A 19 -18.14 -13.50 -3.92
N GLY A 20 -18.42 -14.45 -3.02
CA GLY A 20 -19.32 -15.58 -3.26
C GLY A 20 -18.68 -16.77 -4.00
N GLN A 21 -17.51 -16.60 -4.63
CA GLN A 21 -16.78 -17.69 -5.26
C GLN A 21 -16.04 -18.55 -4.23
N LYS A 22 -15.62 -19.74 -4.64
CA LYS A 22 -14.83 -20.69 -3.84
C LYS A 22 -13.52 -21.01 -4.56
N PHE A 23 -12.44 -21.13 -3.80
CA PHE A 23 -11.24 -21.75 -4.34
C PHE A 23 -11.41 -23.27 -4.46
N ILE A 24 -11.05 -23.82 -5.62
CA ILE A 24 -11.07 -25.26 -5.90
C ILE A 24 -9.68 -25.85 -5.73
N ASN A 25 -8.65 -25.13 -6.18
CA ASN A 25 -7.28 -25.61 -6.17
C ASN A 25 -6.29 -24.45 -6.14
N ILE A 26 -5.03 -24.77 -5.82
CA ILE A 26 -3.91 -23.84 -5.91
C ILE A 26 -2.73 -24.51 -6.61
N ASN A 27 -2.18 -23.82 -7.61
CA ASN A 27 -0.91 -24.15 -8.22
C ASN A 27 0.17 -23.22 -7.68
N VAL A 28 1.27 -23.77 -7.16
CA VAL A 28 2.35 -23.00 -6.53
C VAL A 28 3.63 -23.30 -7.28
N THR A 29 4.03 -22.40 -8.16
CA THR A 29 5.28 -22.50 -8.93
C THR A 29 6.48 -22.01 -8.14
N TRP A 30 6.26 -21.12 -7.16
CA TRP A 30 7.30 -20.60 -6.28
C TRP A 30 6.90 -20.76 -4.80
N PRO A 31 7.30 -21.85 -4.12
CA PRO A 31 6.79 -22.23 -2.79
C PRO A 31 6.87 -21.14 -1.71
N LYS A 32 7.94 -20.34 -1.71
CA LYS A 32 8.17 -19.23 -0.76
C LYS A 32 7.15 -18.08 -0.90
N VAL A 33 6.24 -18.12 -1.88
CA VAL A 33 5.11 -17.19 -1.99
C VAL A 33 4.16 -17.36 -0.81
N LEU A 34 3.96 -18.59 -0.36
CA LEU A 34 3.19 -18.91 0.84
C LEU A 34 4.13 -18.74 2.04
N PHE A 35 3.88 -17.72 2.86
CA PHE A 35 4.86 -17.29 3.85
C PHE A 35 4.82 -18.11 5.14
N ASN A 36 3.61 -18.36 5.65
CA ASN A 36 3.37 -18.99 6.96
C ASN A 36 2.43 -20.20 6.88
N PHE A 37 2.21 -20.74 5.69
CA PHE A 37 1.36 -21.89 5.44
C PHE A 37 1.83 -22.63 4.18
N SER A 38 1.40 -23.86 4.02
CA SER A 38 1.74 -24.74 2.91
C SER A 38 0.59 -24.85 1.90
N LYS A 39 0.86 -25.46 0.74
CA LYS A 39 -0.20 -25.83 -0.20
C LYS A 39 -1.26 -26.73 0.46
N LYS A 40 -0.84 -27.66 1.33
CA LYS A 40 -1.76 -28.54 2.05
C LYS A 40 -2.69 -27.72 2.96
N ASP A 41 -2.14 -26.78 3.72
CA ASP A 41 -2.96 -25.90 4.58
C ASP A 41 -3.99 -25.09 3.77
N PHE A 42 -3.62 -24.63 2.57
CA PHE A 42 -4.57 -23.96 1.67
C PHE A 42 -5.71 -24.89 1.25
N LEU A 43 -5.38 -26.11 0.81
CA LEU A 43 -6.37 -27.09 0.38
C LEU A 43 -7.31 -27.46 1.53
N ASP A 44 -6.76 -27.73 2.70
CA ASP A 44 -7.52 -28.18 3.86
C ASP A 44 -8.41 -27.07 4.45
N ASN A 45 -7.96 -25.80 4.45
CA ASN A 45 -8.64 -24.73 5.19
C ASN A 45 -9.34 -23.67 4.33
N LEU A 46 -8.97 -23.51 3.05
CA LEU A 46 -9.48 -22.41 2.20
C LEU A 46 -10.25 -22.90 0.98
N THR A 47 -10.08 -24.14 0.54
CA THR A 47 -10.87 -24.66 -0.59
C THR A 47 -12.31 -24.93 -0.20
N ARG A 48 -13.23 -24.83 -1.18
CA ARG A 48 -14.67 -25.07 -1.02
C ARG A 48 -15.40 -24.14 -0.04
N ARG A 49 -14.71 -23.14 0.51
CA ARG A 49 -15.28 -22.07 1.34
C ARG A 49 -15.53 -20.83 0.51
N ASN A 50 -16.61 -20.12 0.83
CA ASN A 50 -16.97 -18.89 0.14
C ASN A 50 -16.02 -17.76 0.56
N ILE A 51 -15.57 -16.97 -0.42
CA ILE A 51 -14.97 -15.67 -0.15
C ILE A 51 -16.11 -14.72 0.26
N THR A 52 -16.18 -14.41 1.55
CA THR A 52 -17.26 -13.60 2.15
C THR A 52 -17.02 -12.11 1.95
N ASN A 53 -15.76 -11.68 1.86
CA ASN A 53 -15.39 -10.28 1.68
C ASN A 53 -14.00 -10.15 1.05
N VAL A 54 -13.83 -9.09 0.27
CA VAL A 54 -12.53 -8.66 -0.27
C VAL A 54 -12.35 -7.19 0.07
N HIS A 55 -11.31 -6.90 0.84
CA HIS A 55 -11.02 -5.55 1.33
C HIS A 55 -9.52 -5.31 1.43
N ARG A 56 -9.13 -4.08 1.75
CA ARG A 56 -7.75 -3.69 2.00
C ARG A 56 -7.50 -3.48 3.49
N ARG A 57 -6.31 -3.86 3.96
CA ARG A 57 -5.75 -3.38 5.22
C ARG A 57 -4.30 -2.92 5.03
N GLY A 58 -4.04 -1.63 5.23
CA GLY A 58 -2.74 -1.02 4.93
C GLY A 58 -2.36 -1.23 3.47
N LYS A 59 -1.35 -2.08 3.24
CA LYS A 59 -0.86 -2.49 1.91
C LYS A 59 -1.13 -3.97 1.60
N PHE A 60 -2.06 -4.58 2.32
CA PHE A 60 -2.51 -5.94 2.09
C PHE A 60 -3.88 -5.93 1.40
N ILE A 61 -4.02 -6.81 0.41
CA ILE A 61 -5.31 -7.28 -0.09
C ILE A 61 -5.75 -8.41 0.85
N VAL A 62 -6.99 -8.41 1.31
CA VAL A 62 -7.49 -9.37 2.29
C VAL A 62 -8.73 -10.04 1.75
N LEU A 63 -8.66 -11.35 1.55
CA LEU A 63 -9.81 -12.21 1.24
C LEU A 63 -10.27 -12.87 2.55
N SER A 64 -11.56 -12.75 2.87
CA SER A 64 -12.11 -13.25 4.14
C SER A 64 -12.94 -14.52 3.92
N PHE A 65 -12.75 -15.50 4.79
CA PHE A 65 -13.48 -16.76 4.86
C PHE A 65 -13.99 -16.89 6.29
N ASP A 66 -15.10 -16.23 6.59
CA ASP A 66 -15.64 -16.09 7.95
C ASP A 66 -14.63 -15.42 8.91
N GLU A 67 -14.08 -16.17 9.88
CA GLU A 67 -13.04 -15.70 10.79
C GLU A 67 -11.62 -15.78 10.21
N ASP A 68 -11.43 -16.56 9.15
CA ASP A 68 -10.13 -16.75 8.52
C ASP A 68 -9.88 -15.70 7.45
N ILE A 69 -8.60 -15.38 7.24
CA ILE A 69 -8.18 -14.47 6.17
C ILE A 69 -7.00 -15.02 5.38
N LEU A 70 -7.06 -14.78 4.06
CA LEU A 70 -5.91 -14.85 3.17
C LEU A 70 -5.47 -13.42 2.85
N ALA A 71 -4.32 -13.01 3.40
CA ALA A 71 -3.75 -11.70 3.18
C ALA A 71 -2.63 -11.75 2.14
N ILE A 72 -2.67 -10.86 1.15
CA ILE A 72 -1.73 -10.81 0.03
C ILE A 72 -1.01 -9.47 0.04
N HIS A 73 0.32 -9.51 0.04
CA HIS A 73 1.15 -8.32 -0.04
C HIS A 73 1.92 -8.30 -1.37
N LEU A 74 1.56 -7.37 -2.27
CA LEU A 74 2.16 -7.25 -3.62
C LEU A 74 3.66 -6.89 -3.62
N ARG A 75 4.12 -6.21 -2.55
CA ARG A 75 5.49 -5.74 -2.38
C ARG A 75 5.91 -4.82 -3.51
N MET A 76 6.89 -5.19 -4.35
CA MET A 76 7.46 -4.26 -5.32
C MET A 76 6.86 -4.41 -6.72
N THR A 77 6.68 -5.65 -7.15
CA THR A 77 6.37 -6.03 -8.54
C THR A 77 5.25 -7.07 -8.63
N GLY A 78 4.64 -7.42 -7.50
CA GLY A 78 3.50 -8.34 -7.48
C GLY A 78 2.30 -7.75 -8.21
N LYS A 79 1.67 -8.58 -9.04
CA LYS A 79 0.44 -8.31 -9.77
C LYS A 79 -0.56 -9.42 -9.49
N LEU A 80 -1.82 -9.06 -9.42
CA LEU A 80 -2.93 -9.99 -9.19
C LEU A 80 -3.99 -9.73 -10.26
N TYR A 81 -4.38 -10.77 -10.99
CA TYR A 81 -5.31 -10.63 -12.12
C TYR A 81 -6.01 -11.95 -12.44
N PHE A 82 -7.12 -11.87 -13.19
CA PHE A 82 -7.89 -13.02 -13.63
C PHE A 82 -7.51 -13.48 -15.03
N THR A 83 -7.59 -14.78 -15.24
CA THR A 83 -7.50 -15.42 -16.56
C THR A 83 -8.55 -16.51 -16.71
N ASN A 84 -8.91 -16.80 -17.96
CA ASN A 84 -9.76 -17.94 -18.30
C ASN A 84 -8.84 -19.11 -18.67
N GLY A 85 -8.81 -20.15 -17.84
CA GLY A 85 -7.97 -21.34 -18.07
C GLY A 85 -6.55 -21.26 -17.53
N LYS A 86 -5.74 -22.29 -17.83
CA LYS A 86 -4.37 -22.41 -17.32
C LYS A 86 -3.48 -21.33 -17.88
N THR A 87 -2.79 -20.61 -17.00
CA THR A 87 -1.80 -19.59 -17.37
C THR A 87 -0.41 -20.08 -17.03
N GLU A 88 0.48 -20.07 -18.02
CA GLU A 88 1.90 -20.34 -17.85
C GLU A 88 2.72 -19.07 -18.03
N GLY A 89 3.77 -18.91 -17.23
CA GLY A 89 4.60 -17.72 -17.29
C GLY A 89 5.75 -17.78 -16.30
N LYS A 90 6.94 -17.36 -16.76
CA LYS A 90 8.19 -17.40 -15.98
C LYS A 90 8.09 -16.72 -14.62
N HIS A 91 7.26 -15.67 -14.51
CA HIS A 91 7.14 -14.85 -13.31
C HIS A 91 5.93 -15.18 -12.45
N ILE A 92 5.06 -16.09 -12.87
CA ILE A 92 3.96 -16.59 -12.05
C ILE A 92 4.57 -17.24 -10.81
N SER A 93 4.05 -16.88 -9.64
CA SER A 93 4.47 -17.46 -8.35
C SER A 93 3.41 -18.41 -7.81
N THR A 94 2.13 -18.12 -8.04
CA THR A 94 1.02 -19.01 -7.73
C THR A 94 -0.23 -18.62 -8.55
N SER A 95 -1.12 -19.56 -8.79
CA SER A 95 -2.47 -19.32 -9.28
C SER A 95 -3.47 -20.13 -8.45
N MET A 96 -4.67 -19.57 -8.24
CA MET A 96 -5.76 -20.21 -7.52
C MET A 96 -6.95 -20.35 -8.46
N GLU A 97 -7.48 -21.56 -8.58
CA GLU A 97 -8.63 -21.89 -9.41
C GLU A 97 -9.92 -21.61 -8.64
N LEU A 98 -10.89 -20.97 -9.30
CA LEU A 98 -12.21 -20.67 -8.76
C LEU A 98 -13.26 -21.64 -9.30
N ASP A 99 -14.36 -21.78 -8.59
CA ASP A 99 -15.48 -22.67 -8.94
C ASP A 99 -16.26 -22.24 -10.18
N ASN A 100 -16.10 -21.00 -10.62
CA ASN A 100 -16.59 -20.51 -11.92
C ASN A 100 -15.66 -20.79 -13.11
N GLY A 101 -14.56 -21.53 -12.91
CA GLY A 101 -13.59 -21.90 -13.94
C GLY A 101 -12.54 -20.82 -14.26
N GLN A 102 -12.59 -19.65 -13.62
CA GLN A 102 -11.53 -18.64 -13.73
C GLN A 102 -10.33 -18.98 -12.84
N GLN A 103 -9.17 -18.39 -13.16
CA GLN A 103 -8.00 -18.44 -12.29
C GLN A 103 -7.61 -17.05 -11.82
N LEU A 104 -7.34 -16.93 -10.51
CA LEU A 104 -6.69 -15.76 -9.92
C LEU A 104 -5.17 -15.99 -9.92
N VAL A 105 -4.45 -15.27 -10.77
CA VAL A 105 -3.02 -15.42 -10.99
C VAL A 105 -2.25 -14.36 -10.21
N PHE A 106 -1.23 -14.80 -9.47
CA PHE A 106 -0.25 -13.92 -8.85
C PHE A 106 1.11 -14.02 -9.54
N GLU A 107 1.47 -12.95 -10.25
CA GLU A 107 2.76 -12.79 -10.92
C GLU A 107 3.67 -11.87 -10.09
N ASP A 108 4.92 -12.25 -9.90
CA ASP A 108 5.91 -11.38 -9.29
C ASP A 108 7.31 -11.64 -9.84
N THR A 109 7.84 -10.66 -10.57
CA THR A 109 9.17 -10.76 -11.19
C THR A 109 10.31 -10.83 -10.17
N ARG A 110 10.16 -10.16 -9.02
CA ARG A 110 11.20 -10.11 -7.97
C ARG A 110 11.00 -11.12 -6.85
N LYS A 111 9.88 -11.86 -6.85
CA LYS A 111 9.54 -12.88 -5.84
C LYS A 111 9.59 -12.34 -4.39
N PHE A 112 9.17 -11.09 -4.20
CA PHE A 112 9.08 -10.45 -2.88
C PHE A 112 7.67 -10.54 -2.30
N GLY A 113 6.65 -10.56 -3.14
CA GLY A 113 5.27 -10.68 -2.72
C GLY A 113 5.01 -11.98 -1.98
N ARG A 114 4.04 -11.92 -1.07
CA ARG A 114 3.74 -13.00 -0.13
C ARG A 114 2.24 -13.12 0.10
N PHE A 115 1.83 -14.35 0.31
CA PHE A 115 0.53 -14.74 0.82
C PHE A 115 0.71 -15.16 2.27
N TYR A 116 -0.27 -14.79 3.08
CA TYR A 116 -0.34 -15.11 4.49
C TYR A 116 -1.71 -15.66 4.80
N TYR A 117 -1.78 -16.75 5.54
CA TYR A 117 -3.03 -17.31 6.04
C TYR A 117 -3.10 -17.12 7.56
N TYR A 118 -4.23 -16.61 8.05
CA TYR A 118 -4.47 -16.45 9.47
C TYR A 118 -5.89 -16.90 9.80
N THR A 119 -6.05 -17.55 10.95
CA THR A 119 -7.35 -18.01 11.48
C THR A 119 -8.10 -16.92 12.26
N SER A 120 -7.72 -15.65 12.06
CA SER A 120 -8.35 -14.50 12.71
C SER A 120 -8.29 -13.27 11.82
N LYS A 121 -9.47 -12.76 11.46
CA LYS A 121 -9.66 -11.55 10.67
C LYS A 121 -9.06 -10.29 11.31
N ASP A 122 -8.93 -10.29 12.63
CA ASP A 122 -8.37 -9.15 13.37
C ASP A 122 -6.83 -9.17 13.46
N PHE A 123 -6.17 -10.23 12.98
CA PHE A 123 -4.71 -10.38 13.10
C PHE A 123 -3.96 -9.17 12.53
N LEU A 124 -4.36 -8.69 11.35
CA LEU A 124 -3.71 -7.53 10.73
C LEU A 124 -3.95 -6.23 11.51
N ASN A 125 -5.13 -6.05 12.12
CA ASN A 125 -5.42 -4.87 12.93
C ASN A 125 -4.54 -4.79 14.18
N LYS A 126 -4.23 -5.94 14.79
CA LYS A 126 -3.31 -6.01 15.94
C LYS A 126 -1.86 -5.72 15.57
N LYS A 127 -1.48 -5.87 14.30
CA LYS A 127 -0.09 -5.69 13.82
C LYS A 127 0.16 -4.34 13.15
N LEU A 128 -0.86 -3.76 12.55
CA LEU A 128 -0.75 -2.54 11.75
C LEU A 128 -1.34 -1.33 12.48
N GLY A 129 -0.76 -0.17 12.22
CA GLY A 129 -1.24 1.10 12.73
C GLY A 129 -2.54 1.54 12.09
N ILE A 130 -2.98 2.75 12.43
CA ILE A 130 -4.28 3.28 12.02
C ILE A 130 -4.43 3.35 10.49
N GLU A 131 -5.67 3.18 10.00
CA GLU A 131 -6.02 3.43 8.59
C GLU A 131 -6.12 4.95 8.35
N PRO A 132 -5.34 5.53 7.42
CA PRO A 132 -5.29 6.97 7.21
C PRO A 132 -6.55 7.57 6.57
N LEU A 133 -7.45 6.72 6.04
CA LEU A 133 -8.76 7.12 5.51
C LEU A 133 -9.92 6.72 6.45
N GLY A 134 -9.61 6.12 7.61
CA GLY A 134 -10.61 5.77 8.60
C GLY A 134 -11.02 6.97 9.47
N ALA A 135 -12.23 6.91 10.04
CA ALA A 135 -12.77 7.99 10.88
C ALA A 135 -11.90 8.32 12.11
N ALA A 136 -11.20 7.32 12.66
CA ALA A 136 -10.31 7.50 13.80
C ALA A 136 -9.01 8.27 13.46
N PHE A 137 -8.65 8.40 12.18
CA PHE A 137 -7.47 9.16 11.77
C PHE A 137 -7.79 10.67 11.76
N THR A 138 -7.56 11.33 12.89
CA THR A 138 -7.80 12.76 13.07
C THR A 138 -6.51 13.53 13.34
N ALA A 139 -6.56 14.87 13.23
CA ALA A 139 -5.43 15.73 13.56
C ALA A 139 -5.03 15.59 15.03
N GLU A 140 -6.01 15.45 15.94
CA GLU A 140 -5.81 15.26 17.38
C GLU A 140 -5.07 13.96 17.65
N TRP A 141 -5.53 12.86 17.01
CA TRP A 141 -4.86 11.56 17.10
C TRP A 141 -3.42 11.66 16.60
N LEU A 142 -3.21 12.32 15.46
CA LEU A 142 -1.90 12.46 14.83
C LEU A 142 -0.93 13.29 15.69
N ILE A 143 -1.40 14.40 16.28
CA ILE A 143 -0.62 15.22 17.21
C ILE A 143 -0.21 14.39 18.42
N ALA A 144 -1.16 13.72 19.08
CA ALA A 144 -0.90 12.93 20.28
C ALA A 144 0.09 11.79 20.03
N ASN A 145 -0.06 11.09 18.91
CA ASN A 145 0.76 9.91 18.59
C ASN A 145 2.13 10.25 18.00
N LEU A 146 2.30 11.40 17.34
CA LEU A 146 3.58 11.81 16.80
C LEU A 146 4.43 12.56 17.83
N HIS A 147 3.85 13.48 18.60
CA HIS A 147 4.63 14.32 19.52
C HIS A 147 5.34 13.53 20.63
N CYS A 148 4.82 12.35 21.01
CA CYS A 148 5.47 11.51 22.01
C CYS A 148 6.71 10.75 21.50
N LYS A 149 6.87 10.58 20.18
CA LYS A 149 7.91 9.66 19.62
C LYS A 149 9.29 10.30 19.45
N LYS A 150 9.39 11.62 19.29
CA LYS A 150 10.65 12.38 19.13
C LYS A 150 11.58 11.88 18.00
N ARG A 151 11.04 11.18 17.00
CA ARG A 151 11.76 10.67 15.81
C ARG A 151 11.51 11.57 14.59
N MET A 152 12.37 11.48 13.58
CA MET A 152 12.16 12.16 12.28
C MET A 152 10.79 11.81 11.69
N ILE A 153 10.05 12.82 11.24
CA ILE A 153 8.67 12.68 10.78
C ILE A 153 8.53 11.70 9.62
N LYS A 154 9.42 11.76 8.62
CA LYS A 154 9.38 10.81 7.49
C LYS A 154 9.53 9.36 7.97
N ALA A 155 10.39 9.10 8.94
CA ALA A 155 10.59 7.75 9.47
C ALA A 155 9.34 7.23 10.21
N LEU A 156 8.58 8.10 10.87
CA LEU A 156 7.34 7.75 11.56
C LEU A 156 6.20 7.49 10.60
N LEU A 157 6.04 8.32 9.56
CA LEU A 157 5.00 8.12 8.55
C LEU A 157 5.22 6.85 7.71
N LEU A 158 6.47 6.38 7.58
CA LEU A 158 6.79 5.11 6.93
C LEU A 158 6.61 3.89 7.85
N ASP A 159 6.49 4.07 9.17
CA ASP A 159 6.32 2.97 10.13
C ASP A 159 4.87 2.47 10.08
N GLN A 160 4.69 1.29 9.46
CA GLN A 160 3.36 0.70 9.24
C GLN A 160 2.63 0.32 10.54
N ARG A 161 3.32 0.35 11.69
CA ARG A 161 2.70 0.17 13.03
C ARG A 161 2.09 1.45 13.58
N ILE A 162 2.40 2.61 12.98
CA ILE A 162 1.83 3.90 13.37
C ILE A 162 0.69 4.26 12.41
N ILE A 163 1.01 4.39 11.12
CA ILE A 163 0.03 4.65 10.07
C ILE A 163 0.24 3.61 8.98
N ALA A 164 -0.79 2.80 8.74
CA ALA A 164 -0.71 1.77 7.73
C ALA A 164 -0.92 2.36 6.33
N GLY A 165 -0.25 1.82 5.32
CA GLY A 165 -0.56 2.16 3.93
C GLY A 165 0.30 3.27 3.31
N LEU A 166 0.89 4.16 4.10
CA LEU A 166 1.81 5.18 3.61
C LEU A 166 3.15 4.57 3.17
N GLY A 167 3.66 4.95 2.01
CA GLY A 167 5.00 4.60 1.54
C GLY A 167 5.80 5.83 1.09
N ASN A 168 6.80 5.61 0.25
CA ASN A 168 7.79 6.63 -0.03
C ASN A 168 7.24 7.77 -0.91
N ILE A 169 6.32 7.46 -1.82
CA ILE A 169 5.73 8.43 -2.74
C ILE A 169 4.83 9.38 -1.94
N TYR A 170 3.81 8.82 -1.29
CA TYR A 170 2.79 9.65 -0.64
C TYR A 170 3.35 10.37 0.58
N VAL A 171 4.35 9.83 1.28
CA VAL A 171 5.01 10.55 2.38
C VAL A 171 5.76 11.78 1.88
N ASP A 172 6.46 11.72 0.74
CA ASP A 172 7.14 12.89 0.19
C ASP A 172 6.13 13.97 -0.22
N GLU A 173 5.08 13.59 -0.96
CA GLU A 173 4.00 14.49 -1.38
C GLU A 173 3.32 15.15 -0.17
N CYS A 174 2.96 14.37 0.85
CA CYS A 174 2.22 14.90 2.00
C CYS A 174 3.08 15.83 2.87
N LEU A 175 4.36 15.52 3.03
CA LEU A 175 5.29 16.39 3.76
C LEU A 175 5.56 17.69 3.02
N TRP A 176 5.59 17.65 1.68
CA TRP A 176 5.73 18.85 0.86
C TRP A 176 4.49 19.74 0.95
N GLN A 177 3.30 19.18 0.75
CA GLN A 177 2.03 19.92 0.85
C GLN A 177 1.82 20.54 2.24
N SER A 178 2.27 19.88 3.30
CA SER A 178 2.18 20.39 4.68
C SER A 178 3.33 21.33 5.08
N GLY A 179 4.32 21.56 4.21
CA GLY A 179 5.47 22.43 4.49
C GLY A 179 6.40 21.89 5.58
N ILE A 180 6.42 20.58 5.81
CA ILE A 180 7.22 19.93 6.85
C ILE A 180 8.48 19.33 6.23
N HIS A 181 9.66 19.70 6.74
CA HIS A 181 10.90 19.07 6.31
C HIS A 181 10.98 17.61 6.82
N PRO A 182 11.34 16.63 5.97
CA PRO A 182 11.29 15.19 6.29
C PRO A 182 12.17 14.76 7.48
N GLU A 183 13.25 15.49 7.76
CA GLU A 183 14.12 15.24 8.91
C GLU A 183 13.67 15.93 10.21
N THR A 184 12.59 16.72 10.19
CA THR A 184 12.10 17.40 11.39
C THR A 184 11.66 16.37 12.43
N LYS A 185 12.07 16.53 13.68
CA LYS A 185 11.60 15.68 14.77
C LYS A 185 10.11 15.94 14.99
N SER A 186 9.32 14.87 15.06
CA SER A 186 7.86 14.91 15.23
C SER A 186 7.37 15.84 16.35
N ASN A 187 8.06 15.85 17.49
CA ASN A 187 7.70 16.67 18.65
C ASN A 187 8.02 18.18 18.50
N LYS A 188 8.75 18.56 17.44
CA LYS A 188 9.10 19.95 17.13
C LYS A 188 8.15 20.58 16.13
N ILE A 189 7.32 19.78 15.48
CA ILE A 189 6.39 20.27 14.45
C ILE A 189 5.24 21.01 15.14
N GLN A 190 4.94 22.21 14.65
CA GLN A 190 3.79 22.97 15.15
C GLN A 190 2.49 22.21 14.88
N LYS A 191 1.55 22.22 15.85
CA LYS A 191 0.24 21.54 15.74
C LYS A 191 -0.49 21.89 14.44
N LYS A 192 -0.46 23.17 14.03
CA LYS A 192 -1.06 23.64 12.77
C LYS A 192 -0.52 22.93 11.52
N ASN A 193 0.77 22.59 11.50
CA ASN A 193 1.38 21.87 10.39
C ASN A 193 1.02 20.38 10.44
N ILE A 194 0.84 19.79 11.63
CA ILE A 194 0.35 18.42 11.78
C ILE A 194 -1.12 18.32 11.32
N SER A 195 -1.96 19.31 11.60
CA SER A 195 -3.33 19.37 11.05
C SER A 195 -3.31 19.39 9.52
N LYS A 196 -2.49 20.29 8.92
CA LYS A 196 -2.28 20.31 7.45
C LYS A 196 -1.76 18.98 6.91
N LEU A 197 -0.89 18.28 7.65
CA LEU A 197 -0.39 16.96 7.27
C LEU A 197 -1.51 15.90 7.28
N CYS A 198 -2.41 15.94 8.26
CA CYS A 198 -3.56 15.04 8.32
C CYS A 198 -4.45 15.22 7.08
N ASP A 199 -4.81 16.46 6.77
CA ASP A 199 -5.63 16.78 5.59
C ASP A 199 -4.93 16.40 4.29
N SER A 200 -3.63 16.72 4.19
CA SER A 200 -2.80 16.37 3.04
C SER A 200 -2.71 14.86 2.80
N ILE A 201 -2.58 14.06 3.87
CA ILE A 201 -2.60 12.60 3.79
C ILE A 201 -3.94 12.11 3.23
N LYS A 202 -5.06 12.56 3.81
CA LYS A 202 -6.40 12.13 3.37
C LYS A 202 -6.65 12.51 1.91
N ASN A 203 -6.41 13.77 1.57
CA ASN A 203 -6.66 14.30 0.23
C ASN A 203 -5.76 13.63 -0.82
N THR A 204 -4.46 13.48 -0.54
CA THR A 204 -3.52 12.86 -1.49
C THR A 204 -3.88 11.40 -1.75
N LEU A 205 -4.18 10.63 -0.68
CA LEU A 205 -4.55 9.23 -0.83
C LEU A 205 -5.89 9.07 -1.56
N GLN A 206 -6.89 9.89 -1.23
CA GLN A 206 -8.20 9.83 -1.88
C GLN A 206 -8.11 10.21 -3.35
N SER A 207 -7.40 11.30 -3.69
CA SER A 207 -7.16 11.70 -5.08
C SER A 207 -6.41 10.63 -5.86
N SER A 208 -5.46 9.94 -5.22
CA SER A 208 -4.75 8.83 -5.86
C SER A 208 -5.64 7.62 -6.10
N ILE A 209 -6.51 7.25 -5.15
CA ILE A 209 -7.50 6.18 -5.35
C ILE A 209 -8.42 6.51 -6.53
N THR A 210 -8.95 7.74 -6.58
CA THR A 210 -9.79 8.21 -7.71
C THR A 210 -9.05 8.16 -9.05
N ALA A 211 -7.74 8.39 -9.05
CA ALA A 211 -6.88 8.29 -10.23
C ALA A 211 -6.34 6.87 -10.50
N HIS A 212 -6.82 5.85 -9.78
CA HIS A 212 -6.39 4.45 -9.85
C HIS A 212 -4.90 4.23 -9.54
N GLY A 213 -4.35 5.02 -8.61
CA GLY A 213 -2.98 4.94 -8.14
C GLY A 213 -1.94 5.60 -9.05
N THR A 214 -0.68 5.40 -8.68
CA THR A 214 0.51 5.81 -9.45
C THR A 214 1.09 4.62 -10.22
N THR A 215 1.36 4.84 -11.51
CA THR A 215 2.24 3.94 -12.27
C THR A 215 3.64 4.55 -12.32
N ILE A 216 4.48 4.18 -11.35
CA ILE A 216 5.91 4.47 -11.38
C ILE A 216 6.68 3.17 -11.68
N VAL A 217 7.39 3.17 -12.80
CA VAL A 217 8.22 2.09 -13.35
C VAL A 217 7.45 0.84 -13.81
N ASN A 218 6.62 0.18 -12.99
CA ASN A 218 6.05 -1.14 -13.35
C ASN A 218 4.68 -1.49 -12.70
N PHE A 219 3.99 -0.55 -12.04
CA PHE A 219 2.68 -0.87 -11.46
C PHE A 219 1.59 -0.84 -12.54
N SER A 220 0.91 -1.97 -12.71
CA SER A 220 -0.34 -2.07 -13.45
C SER A 220 -1.39 -2.79 -12.60
N TYR A 221 -2.65 -2.37 -12.73
CA TYR A 221 -3.83 -3.05 -12.22
C TYR A 221 -4.58 -3.70 -13.39
N LEU A 222 -5.38 -4.75 -13.13
CA LEU A 222 -6.22 -5.45 -14.12
C LEU A 222 -5.60 -5.57 -15.53
N ASN A 223 -4.74 -6.57 -15.76
CA ASN A 223 -4.24 -6.88 -17.10
C ASN A 223 -3.54 -5.72 -17.83
N GLY A 224 -2.71 -4.93 -17.11
CA GLY A 224 -1.83 -3.95 -17.75
C GLY A 224 -2.33 -2.51 -17.77
N ARG A 225 -3.46 -2.20 -17.13
CA ARG A 225 -3.91 -0.79 -16.99
C ARG A 225 -3.05 -0.03 -16.00
N SER A 226 -2.74 1.22 -16.33
CA SER A 226 -1.89 2.10 -15.53
C SER A 226 -2.71 3.14 -14.77
N GLY A 227 -2.29 3.45 -13.55
CA GLY A 227 -2.81 4.55 -12.75
C GLY A 227 -2.33 5.90 -13.29
N LYS A 228 -3.14 6.94 -13.13
CA LYS A 228 -2.88 8.28 -13.70
C LYS A 228 -2.27 9.27 -12.70
N PHE A 229 -2.11 8.88 -11.44
CA PHE A 229 -1.67 9.82 -10.40
C PHE A 229 -0.21 10.25 -10.54
N SER A 230 0.61 9.55 -11.33
CA SER A 230 1.99 9.97 -11.64
C SER A 230 2.06 11.40 -12.20
N ASN A 231 1.03 11.80 -12.96
CA ASN A 231 0.95 13.13 -13.57
C ASN A 231 0.63 14.23 -12.54
N GLN A 232 0.11 13.85 -11.36
CA GLN A 232 -0.28 14.78 -10.29
C GLN A 232 0.82 14.96 -9.24
N LEU A 233 1.85 14.11 -9.22
CA LEU A 233 2.98 14.23 -8.30
C LEU A 233 3.63 15.60 -8.42
N GLN A 234 3.97 16.21 -7.29
CA GLN A 234 4.54 17.56 -7.23
C GLN A 234 5.98 17.58 -6.75
N ILE A 235 6.43 16.57 -6.00
CA ILE A 235 7.77 16.51 -5.43
C ILE A 235 8.48 15.19 -5.73
N PHE A 236 7.77 14.07 -5.71
CA PHE A 236 8.37 12.75 -5.83
C PHE A 236 8.93 12.51 -7.24
N GLY A 237 10.22 12.14 -7.34
CA GLY A 237 10.88 11.89 -8.62
C GLY A 237 11.14 13.14 -9.46
N LYS A 238 10.96 14.34 -8.87
CA LYS A 238 11.19 15.63 -9.53
C LYS A 238 12.48 16.32 -9.07
N ASP A 239 13.46 15.56 -8.57
CA ASP A 239 14.75 16.13 -8.21
C ASP A 239 15.43 16.82 -9.40
N GLY A 240 16.00 18.01 -9.15
CA GLY A 240 16.55 18.89 -10.19
C GLY A 240 15.50 19.76 -10.91
N GLN A 241 14.20 19.51 -10.73
CA GLN A 241 13.14 20.37 -11.29
C GLN A 241 12.77 21.51 -10.34
N LEU A 242 12.13 22.54 -10.86
CA LEU A 242 11.65 23.67 -10.06
C LEU A 242 10.38 23.30 -9.28
N CYS A 243 10.33 23.64 -8.00
CA CYS A 243 9.15 23.49 -7.16
C CYS A 243 7.97 24.30 -7.71
N SER A 244 6.80 23.66 -7.85
CA SER A 244 5.59 24.30 -8.39
C SER A 244 5.03 25.44 -7.53
N LEU A 245 5.41 25.52 -6.25
CA LEU A 245 4.95 26.58 -5.34
C LEU A 245 5.89 27.79 -5.26
N CYS A 246 7.21 27.58 -5.41
CA CYS A 246 8.18 28.61 -5.05
C CYS A 246 9.40 28.71 -5.99
N THR A 247 9.36 27.96 -7.10
CA THR A 247 10.38 27.89 -8.16
C THR A 247 11.80 27.52 -7.71
N THR A 248 11.98 27.09 -6.46
CA THR A 248 13.26 26.59 -5.97
C THR A 248 13.47 25.16 -6.38
N GLU A 249 14.70 24.81 -6.79
CA GLU A 249 15.07 23.45 -7.17
C GLU A 249 14.74 22.43 -6.08
N ILE A 250 14.10 21.33 -6.49
CA ILE A 250 13.75 20.19 -5.65
C ILE A 250 15.00 19.36 -5.40
N LYS A 251 15.27 19.07 -4.13
CA LYS A 251 16.44 18.29 -3.72
C LYS A 251 16.07 16.87 -3.36
N LYS A 252 17.03 15.97 -3.54
CA LYS A 252 16.96 14.57 -3.13
C LYS A 252 18.00 14.24 -2.10
N LYS A 253 17.58 13.57 -1.03
CA LYS A 253 18.48 13.05 0.02
C LYS A 253 18.03 11.66 0.45
N ARG A 254 18.95 10.89 1.02
CA ARG A 254 18.61 9.64 1.71
C ARG A 254 18.20 9.93 3.15
N ILE A 255 16.94 9.69 3.50
CA ILE A 255 16.38 9.87 4.85
C ILE A 255 15.67 8.57 5.24
N ALA A 256 15.94 8.07 6.45
CA ALA A 256 15.42 6.78 6.93
C ALA A 256 15.68 5.62 5.94
N GLY A 257 16.84 5.64 5.27
CA GLY A 257 17.22 4.62 4.29
C GLY A 257 16.43 4.65 2.98
N ARG A 258 15.71 5.74 2.68
CA ARG A 258 14.91 5.92 1.44
C ARG A 258 15.29 7.21 0.72
N GLY A 259 15.29 7.18 -0.62
CA GLY A 259 15.38 8.39 -1.44
C GLY A 259 14.19 9.30 -1.14
N THR A 260 14.46 10.56 -0.84
CA THR A 260 13.49 11.52 -0.31
C THR A 260 13.60 12.82 -1.07
N HIS A 261 12.49 13.25 -1.64
CA HIS A 261 12.40 14.49 -2.42
C HIS A 261 11.75 15.56 -1.55
N TYR A 262 12.32 16.77 -1.55
CA TYR A 262 11.80 17.88 -0.76
C TYR A 262 12.23 19.23 -1.37
N CYS A 263 11.43 20.26 -1.12
CA CYS A 263 11.76 21.62 -1.51
C CYS A 263 12.40 22.36 -0.32
N PRO A 264 13.66 22.83 -0.42
CA PRO A 264 14.36 23.45 0.71
C PRO A 264 13.76 24.80 1.15
N LYS A 265 13.04 25.49 0.25
CA LYS A 265 12.37 26.77 0.57
C LYS A 265 11.00 26.57 1.21
N CYS A 266 10.16 25.67 0.66
CA CYS A 266 8.83 25.37 1.21
C CYS A 266 8.87 24.55 2.50
N GLN A 267 9.86 23.66 2.65
CA GLN A 267 9.97 22.75 3.78
C GLN A 267 11.19 23.11 4.63
N LYS A 268 11.02 24.07 5.56
CA LYS A 268 12.10 24.49 6.46
C LYS A 268 12.28 23.47 7.60
N LYS A 269 13.52 23.07 7.87
CA LYS A 269 13.85 22.19 8.99
C LYS A 269 13.70 22.92 10.32
N GLN A 270 12.92 22.35 11.24
CA GLN A 270 12.72 22.88 12.59
C GLN A 270 13.64 22.11 13.55
N TYR A 271 14.31 22.81 14.48
CA TYR A 271 15.27 22.27 15.44
C TYR A 271 14.66 22.09 16.85
#